data_AF-A0A961CLT6-F1
#
_entry.id   AF-A0A961CLT6-F1
#
_cell.length_a   1.000
_cell.length_b   1.000
_cell.length_c   1.000
_cell.angle_alpha   90.00
_cell.angle_beta   90.00
_cell.angle_gamma   90.00
#
_symmetry.space_group_name_H-M   'P 1'
#
loop_
_entity.id
_entity.type
_entity.pdbx_description
1 polymer ?
#
loop_
_entity_poly.entity_id
_entity_poly.type
_entity_poly.pdbx_seq_one_letter_code
_entity_poly.pdbx_strand_id
1 'polypeptide(L)'
;MKADVIAVANHKGGVGKSFTAVSLATGLARGGWRTLLVDCDPQGNSTTMFDPDDDVEFDLYDLIQDPDKVRKVVRQTRIDSLDLIPSTLAVAKLDQELVTMHRREYQIAMALEPLYTEYDAIVLDLPPNLGQVVITALNAADWLVVPTDATKWGRRGVNMFFAWSEVLRKAQVLSAEVLGVLLTKYEPNTRASREVLAGLQQDGVPLFKTTIPKRTAAERMISGLNVIGDSEADPDLAEAYAHFTVEVMTLINEKRQQKGKHHA
;
A
#
# COMPACT_ATOMS: atom_id res chain seq x y z
N MET A 1 1.52 20.98 -5.19
CA MET A 1 2.25 19.79 -5.63
C MET A 1 1.25 18.65 -5.66
N LYS A 2 1.30 17.74 -6.64
CA LYS A 2 0.43 16.55 -6.66
C LYS A 2 0.90 15.59 -5.54
N ALA A 3 -0.02 14.95 -4.84
CA ALA A 3 0.27 13.90 -3.88
C ALA A 3 1.09 12.77 -4.51
N ASP A 4 1.99 12.16 -3.75
CA ASP A 4 2.62 10.89 -4.15
C ASP A 4 1.65 9.74 -3.90
N VAL A 5 1.31 8.99 -4.95
CA VAL A 5 0.46 7.81 -4.82
C VAL A 5 1.34 6.56 -4.65
N ILE A 6 1.23 5.89 -3.51
CA ILE A 6 2.04 4.74 -3.11
C ILE A 6 1.15 3.50 -3.02
N ALA A 7 1.31 2.57 -3.95
CA ALA A 7 0.63 1.28 -3.89
C ALA A 7 1.40 0.27 -3.06
N VAL A 8 0.71 -0.42 -2.15
CA VAL A 8 1.23 -1.56 -1.40
C VAL A 8 0.62 -2.82 -2.00
N ALA A 9 1.43 -3.59 -2.74
CA ALA A 9 0.91 -4.70 -3.52
C ALA A 9 1.78 -5.95 -3.45
N ASN A 10 1.12 -7.11 -3.44
CA ASN A 10 1.71 -8.41 -3.71
C ASN A 10 0.57 -9.40 -4.04
N HIS A 11 0.76 -10.27 -5.03
CA HIS A 11 -0.24 -11.28 -5.40
C HIS A 11 -0.42 -12.37 -4.32
N LYS A 12 0.49 -12.45 -3.34
CA LYS A 12 0.40 -13.42 -2.25
C LYS A 12 -0.38 -12.85 -1.05
N GLY A 13 -1.33 -13.63 -0.54
CA GLY A 13 -2.03 -13.36 0.73
C GLY A 13 -1.13 -13.56 1.96
N GLY A 14 -1.44 -12.87 3.07
CA GLY A 14 -0.78 -13.11 4.36
C GLY A 14 0.67 -12.61 4.49
N VAL A 15 1.18 -11.83 3.54
CA VAL A 15 2.54 -11.25 3.57
C VAL A 15 2.63 -9.93 4.35
N GLY A 16 1.52 -9.45 4.92
CA GLY A 16 1.47 -8.23 5.72
C GLY A 16 1.17 -6.95 4.93
N LYS A 17 0.48 -7.01 3.78
CA LYS A 17 0.14 -5.85 2.95
C LYS A 17 -0.66 -4.79 3.69
N SER A 18 -1.86 -5.12 4.18
CA SER A 18 -2.73 -4.18 4.89
C SER A 18 -2.06 -3.60 6.14
N PHE A 19 -1.39 -4.44 6.93
CA PHE A 19 -0.64 -3.93 8.09
C PHE A 19 0.52 -3.01 7.69
N THR A 20 1.19 -3.26 6.56
CA THR A 20 2.20 -2.36 6.00
C THR A 20 1.58 -1.06 5.50
N ALA A 21 0.44 -1.10 4.80
CA ALA A 21 -0.27 0.07 4.30
C ALA A 21 -0.75 0.97 5.43
N VAL A 22 -1.41 0.40 6.44
CA VAL A 22 -1.85 1.09 7.67
C VAL A 22 -0.65 1.68 8.42
N SER A 23 0.42 0.92 8.62
CA SER A 23 1.60 1.39 9.35
C SER A 23 2.35 2.49 8.59
N LEU A 24 2.48 2.35 7.27
CA LEU A 24 3.09 3.36 6.42
C LEU A 24 2.27 4.65 6.44
N ALA A 25 0.95 4.56 6.21
CA ALA A 25 0.07 5.73 6.21
C ALA A 25 0.08 6.45 7.57
N THR A 26 0.00 5.70 8.68
CA THR A 26 0.12 6.24 10.04
C THR A 26 1.48 6.92 10.25
N GLY A 27 2.55 6.30 9.79
CA GLY A 27 3.90 6.84 9.93
C GLY A 27 4.10 8.12 9.12
N LEU A 28 3.59 8.18 7.89
CA LEU A 28 3.64 9.37 7.04
C LEU A 28 2.86 10.52 7.69
N ALA A 29 1.66 10.26 8.20
CA ALA A 29 0.85 11.23 8.93
C ALA A 29 1.57 11.79 10.16
N ARG A 30 2.13 10.90 11.00
CA ARG A 30 2.94 11.30 12.17
C ARG A 30 4.26 11.98 11.78
N GLY A 31 4.77 11.71 10.58
CA GLY A 31 5.90 12.40 9.95
C GLY A 31 5.55 13.77 9.39
N GLY A 32 4.31 14.23 9.55
CA GLY A 32 3.84 15.56 9.16
C GLY A 32 3.23 15.64 7.75
N TRP A 33 2.98 14.51 7.08
CA TRP A 33 2.36 14.49 5.75
C TRP A 33 0.84 14.38 5.87
N ARG A 34 0.09 15.21 5.17
CA ARG A 34 -1.35 14.99 5.01
C ARG A 34 -1.52 13.71 4.19
N THR A 35 -2.05 12.66 4.81
CA THR A 35 -2.03 11.32 4.23
C THR A 35 -3.46 10.80 4.07
N LEU A 36 -3.72 10.19 2.92
CA LEU A 36 -4.95 9.44 2.66
C LEU A 36 -4.63 7.97 2.51
N LEU A 37 -5.26 7.11 3.30
CA LEU A 37 -5.25 5.67 3.08
C LEU A 37 -6.48 5.29 2.25
N VAL A 38 -6.30 4.52 1.19
CA VAL A 38 -7.39 3.97 0.37
C VAL A 38 -7.32 2.46 0.48
N ASP A 39 -8.34 1.87 1.08
CA ASP A 39 -8.52 0.43 1.07
C ASP A 39 -9.10 0.01 -0.29
N CYS A 40 -8.40 -0.83 -1.02
CA CYS A 40 -8.86 -1.37 -2.31
C CYS A 40 -9.18 -2.86 -2.21
N ASP A 41 -9.04 -3.48 -1.03
CA ASP A 41 -9.32 -4.90 -0.81
C ASP A 41 -10.78 -5.07 -0.35
N PRO A 42 -11.62 -5.85 -1.05
CA PRO A 42 -13.00 -6.11 -0.62
C PRO A 42 -13.11 -6.77 0.76
N GLN A 43 -12.00 -7.24 1.34
CA GLN A 43 -11.96 -7.74 2.72
C GLN A 43 -11.93 -6.62 3.77
N GLY A 44 -11.65 -5.36 3.41
CA GLY A 44 -11.75 -4.22 4.33
C GLY A 44 -10.74 -4.25 5.50
N ASN A 45 -9.61 -4.95 5.36
CA ASN A 45 -8.66 -5.13 6.48
C ASN A 45 -8.04 -3.82 6.95
N SER A 46 -7.80 -2.87 6.04
CA SER A 46 -7.28 -1.54 6.40
C SER A 46 -8.41 -0.66 6.94
N THR A 47 -9.61 -0.80 6.40
CA THR A 47 -10.83 -0.12 6.86
C THR A 47 -11.13 -0.41 8.32
N THR A 48 -11.21 -1.69 8.68
CA THR A 48 -11.52 -2.16 10.04
C THR A 48 -10.54 -1.70 11.11
N MET A 49 -9.29 -1.37 10.75
CA MET A 49 -8.30 -0.81 11.69
C MET A 49 -8.66 0.60 12.20
N PHE A 50 -9.46 1.35 11.44
CA PHE A 50 -9.86 2.72 11.77
C PHE A 50 -11.37 2.90 11.93
N ASP A 51 -12.17 1.96 11.42
CA ASP A 51 -13.62 1.96 11.49
C ASP A 51 -14.15 0.56 11.86
N PRO A 52 -14.08 0.18 13.16
CA PRO A 52 -14.38 -1.17 13.59
C PRO A 52 -15.87 -1.50 13.67
N ASP A 53 -16.74 -0.48 13.65
CA ASP A 53 -18.19 -0.66 13.72
C ASP A 53 -18.80 -1.05 12.35
N ASP A 54 -17.97 -1.05 11.29
CA ASP A 54 -18.35 -1.40 9.90
C ASP A 54 -19.54 -0.57 9.38
N ASP A 55 -19.72 0.65 9.89
CA ASP A 55 -20.77 1.59 9.47
C ASP A 55 -20.32 2.41 8.25
N VAL A 56 -19.91 1.69 7.21
CA VAL A 56 -19.42 2.24 5.95
C VAL A 56 -20.62 2.45 5.01
N GLU A 57 -21.16 3.67 5.02
CA GLU A 57 -22.25 4.07 4.12
C GLU A 57 -21.79 4.24 2.66
N PHE A 58 -20.57 4.77 2.47
CA PHE A 58 -19.96 4.98 1.15
C PHE A 58 -18.51 4.50 1.16
N ASP A 59 -18.13 3.77 0.12
CA ASP A 59 -16.79 3.19 -0.02
C ASP A 59 -16.12 3.54 -1.36
N LEU A 60 -14.97 2.92 -1.65
CA LEU A 60 -14.27 3.07 -2.92
C LEU A 60 -15.17 2.75 -4.13
N TYR A 61 -16.07 1.77 -4.05
CA TYR A 61 -16.98 1.48 -5.15
C TYR A 61 -17.92 2.66 -5.40
N ASP A 62 -18.51 3.26 -4.35
CA ASP A 62 -19.35 4.45 -4.50
C ASP A 62 -18.61 5.62 -5.13
N LEU A 63 -17.36 5.85 -4.74
CA LEU A 63 -16.54 6.92 -5.30
C LEU A 63 -16.30 6.76 -6.81
N ILE A 64 -16.10 5.52 -7.27
CA ILE A 64 -15.86 5.23 -8.69
C ILE A 64 -17.16 5.35 -9.49
N GLN A 65 -18.30 4.98 -8.91
CA GLN A 65 -19.61 5.11 -9.57
C GLN A 65 -20.08 6.56 -9.64
N ASP A 66 -19.77 7.36 -8.62
CA ASP A 66 -20.20 8.75 -8.50
C ASP A 66 -19.10 9.62 -7.87
N PRO A 67 -18.21 10.22 -8.69
CA PRO A 67 -17.13 11.08 -8.21
C PRO A 67 -17.58 12.28 -7.38
N ASP A 68 -18.84 12.72 -7.51
CA ASP A 68 -19.38 13.85 -6.72
C ASP A 68 -19.53 13.49 -5.23
N LYS A 69 -19.49 12.18 -4.89
CA LYS A 69 -19.52 11.70 -3.50
C LYS A 69 -18.18 11.76 -2.79
N VAL A 70 -17.10 12.25 -3.41
CA VAL A 70 -15.76 12.26 -2.80
C VAL A 70 -15.72 12.75 -1.36
N ARG A 71 -16.45 13.83 -1.04
CA ARG A 71 -16.53 14.39 0.32
C ARG A 71 -17.29 13.51 1.33
N LYS A 72 -18.15 12.62 0.86
CA LYS A 72 -18.89 11.65 1.69
C LYS A 72 -18.12 10.35 1.93
N VAL A 73 -17.27 9.99 0.98
CA VAL A 73 -16.47 8.75 1.03
C VAL A 73 -15.23 8.93 1.90
N VAL A 74 -14.58 10.10 1.85
CA VAL A 74 -13.42 10.39 2.70
C VAL A 74 -13.85 10.54 4.16
N ARG A 75 -13.28 9.71 5.03
CA ARG A 75 -13.54 9.67 6.48
C ARG A 75 -12.28 10.06 7.25
N GLN A 76 -12.44 10.84 8.32
CA GLN A 76 -11.33 11.14 9.22
C GLN A 76 -11.05 9.92 10.12
N THR A 77 -9.78 9.62 10.35
CA THR A 77 -9.40 8.58 11.31
C THR A 77 -9.14 9.17 12.70
N ARG A 78 -8.89 8.32 13.70
CA ARG A 78 -8.41 8.74 15.03
C ARG A 78 -6.97 9.27 15.04
N ILE A 79 -6.26 9.23 13.91
CA ILE A 79 -4.89 9.72 13.78
C ILE A 79 -4.92 11.06 13.05
N ASP A 80 -4.36 12.09 13.66
CA ASP A 80 -4.27 13.42 13.06
C ASP A 80 -3.55 13.36 11.70
N SER A 81 -4.07 14.11 10.72
CA SER A 81 -3.55 14.17 9.34
C SER A 81 -3.60 12.84 8.56
N LEU A 82 -4.38 11.86 9.03
CA LEU A 82 -4.68 10.63 8.31
C LEU A 82 -6.20 10.49 8.08
N ASP A 83 -6.58 10.50 6.81
CA ASP A 83 -7.93 10.17 6.37
C ASP A 83 -7.97 8.79 5.70
N LEU A 84 -9.18 8.25 5.54
CA LEU A 84 -9.47 6.93 4.98
C LEU A 84 -10.55 7.03 3.88
N ILE A 85 -10.31 6.38 2.75
CA ILE A 85 -11.36 5.88 1.85
C ILE A 85 -11.55 4.39 2.16
N PRO A 86 -12.71 3.98 2.70
CA PRO A 86 -12.94 2.61 3.11
C PRO A 86 -13.27 1.69 1.93
N SER A 87 -13.29 0.39 2.19
CA SER A 87 -13.67 -0.66 1.25
C SER A 87 -14.66 -1.62 1.90
N THR A 88 -15.69 -2.02 1.16
CA THR A 88 -16.61 -3.10 1.54
C THR A 88 -16.59 -4.20 0.49
N LEU A 89 -17.43 -5.23 0.68
CA LEU A 89 -17.66 -6.27 -0.32
C LEU A 89 -18.10 -5.72 -1.69
N ALA A 90 -18.66 -4.50 -1.75
CA ALA A 90 -19.01 -3.84 -3.01
C ALA A 90 -17.81 -3.63 -3.95
N VAL A 91 -16.59 -3.49 -3.41
CA VAL A 91 -15.36 -3.42 -4.21
C VAL A 91 -15.09 -4.71 -4.99
N ALA A 92 -15.59 -5.87 -4.54
CA ALA A 92 -15.52 -7.10 -5.34
C ALA A 92 -16.39 -7.02 -6.61
N LYS A 93 -17.53 -6.30 -6.54
CA LYS A 93 -18.36 -6.00 -7.71
C LYS A 93 -17.66 -5.01 -8.63
N LEU A 94 -16.97 -4.03 -8.08
CA LEU A 94 -16.14 -3.09 -8.85
C LEU A 94 -15.17 -3.83 -9.78
N ASP A 95 -14.46 -4.84 -9.25
CA ASP A 95 -13.45 -5.60 -9.99
C ASP A 95 -14.03 -6.28 -11.24
N GLN A 96 -15.28 -6.73 -11.16
CA GLN A 96 -16.00 -7.33 -12.29
C GLN A 96 -16.46 -6.28 -13.30
N GLU A 97 -17.00 -5.15 -12.81
CA GLU A 97 -17.55 -4.09 -13.66
C GLU A 97 -16.47 -3.29 -14.40
N LEU A 98 -15.30 -3.11 -13.79
CA LEU A 98 -14.16 -2.44 -14.42
C LEU A 98 -13.81 -3.06 -15.78
N VAL A 99 -14.05 -4.36 -16.01
CA VAL A 99 -13.77 -5.01 -17.29
C VAL A 99 -14.46 -4.32 -18.48
N THR A 100 -15.68 -3.82 -18.29
CA THR A 100 -16.50 -3.22 -19.34
C THR A 100 -16.57 -1.69 -19.27
N MET A 101 -16.06 -1.08 -18.20
CA MET A 101 -16.04 0.38 -18.05
C MET A 101 -15.16 1.06 -19.10
N HIS A 102 -15.61 2.22 -19.56
CA HIS A 102 -14.78 3.09 -20.39
C HIS A 102 -13.59 3.61 -19.59
N ARG A 103 -12.40 3.65 -20.20
CA ARG A 103 -11.14 4.06 -19.56
C ARG A 103 -10.89 3.33 -18.24
N ARG A 104 -11.26 2.05 -18.16
CA ARG A 104 -11.19 1.24 -16.94
C ARG A 104 -9.85 1.34 -16.20
N GLU A 105 -8.75 1.37 -16.95
CA GLU A 105 -7.40 1.44 -16.38
C GLU A 105 -7.15 2.74 -15.59
N TYR A 106 -7.94 3.79 -15.85
CA TYR A 106 -7.81 5.11 -15.25
C TYR A 106 -8.88 5.42 -14.20
N GLN A 107 -9.83 4.51 -13.93
CA GLN A 107 -11.00 4.80 -13.09
C GLN A 107 -10.59 5.26 -11.67
N ILE A 108 -9.66 4.57 -11.02
CA ILE A 108 -9.14 4.96 -9.70
C ILE A 108 -8.35 6.27 -9.79
N ALA A 109 -7.55 6.48 -10.84
CA ALA A 109 -6.81 7.73 -11.01
C ALA A 109 -7.75 8.94 -11.17
N MET A 110 -8.84 8.79 -11.93
CA MET A 110 -9.86 9.83 -12.12
C MET A 110 -10.63 10.10 -10.82
N ALA A 111 -11.00 9.06 -10.07
CA ALA A 111 -11.66 9.22 -8.78
C ALA A 111 -10.81 9.94 -7.73
N LEU A 112 -9.48 9.73 -7.75
CA LEU A 112 -8.55 10.37 -6.83
C LEU A 112 -8.06 11.75 -7.30
N GLU A 113 -8.33 12.13 -8.56
CA GLU A 113 -7.87 13.39 -9.14
C GLU A 113 -8.20 14.64 -8.30
N PRO A 114 -9.44 14.80 -7.77
CA PRO A 114 -9.77 15.94 -6.91
C PRO A 114 -8.95 16.00 -5.62
N LEU A 115 -8.51 14.84 -5.12
CA LEU A 115 -7.83 14.70 -3.82
C LEU A 115 -6.32 14.93 -3.91
N TYR A 116 -5.73 14.90 -5.11
CA TYR A 116 -4.28 15.02 -5.27
C TYR A 116 -3.67 16.32 -4.74
N THR A 117 -4.45 17.37 -4.54
CA THR A 117 -3.96 18.64 -3.99
C THR A 117 -4.19 18.79 -2.48
N GLU A 118 -5.04 17.94 -1.91
CA GLU A 118 -5.42 17.96 -0.49
C GLU A 118 -4.44 17.17 0.37
N TYR A 119 -3.75 16.20 -0.22
CA TYR A 119 -2.81 15.31 0.46
C TYR A 119 -1.39 15.47 -0.09
N ASP A 120 -0.42 15.14 0.76
CA ASP A 120 0.99 15.01 0.39
C ASP A 120 1.28 13.57 -0.08
N ALA A 121 0.58 12.59 0.47
CA ALA A 121 0.61 11.19 0.00
C ALA A 121 -0.74 10.49 0.05
N ILE A 122 -0.94 9.57 -0.89
CA ILE A 122 -2.07 8.64 -0.94
C ILE A 122 -1.51 7.21 -0.91
N VAL A 123 -1.85 6.41 0.09
CA VAL A 123 -1.42 5.01 0.21
C VAL A 123 -2.56 4.10 -0.23
N LEU A 124 -2.33 3.21 -1.19
CA LEU A 124 -3.32 2.23 -1.67
C LEU A 124 -3.02 0.84 -1.11
N ASP A 125 -3.92 0.25 -0.33
CA ASP A 125 -3.83 -1.14 0.11
C ASP A 125 -4.51 -2.07 -0.89
N LEU A 126 -3.72 -2.85 -1.64
CA LEU A 126 -4.24 -3.64 -2.76
C LEU A 126 -4.56 -5.09 -2.37
N PRO A 127 -5.62 -5.71 -2.95
CA PRO A 127 -5.97 -7.09 -2.66
C PRO A 127 -4.89 -8.09 -3.15
N PRO A 128 -4.84 -9.32 -2.57
CA PRO A 128 -3.88 -10.36 -2.93
C PRO A 128 -4.25 -11.09 -4.24
N ASN A 129 -4.52 -10.36 -5.32
CA ASN A 129 -4.85 -10.93 -6.62
C ASN A 129 -4.20 -10.09 -7.74
N LEU A 130 -4.54 -10.41 -8.99
CA LEU A 130 -4.09 -9.67 -10.18
C LEU A 130 -5.30 -9.18 -10.99
N GLY A 131 -6.37 -8.78 -10.28
CA GLY A 131 -7.65 -8.32 -10.85
C GLY A 131 -7.59 -6.90 -11.41
N GLN A 132 -8.73 -6.41 -11.89
CA GLN A 132 -8.86 -5.08 -12.51
C GLN A 132 -8.64 -3.95 -11.50
N VAL A 133 -9.10 -4.10 -10.25
CA VAL A 133 -8.85 -3.12 -9.18
C VAL A 133 -7.34 -2.95 -8.97
N VAL A 134 -6.57 -4.05 -8.93
CA VAL A 134 -5.12 -3.99 -8.77
C VAL A 134 -4.47 -3.27 -9.96
N ILE A 135 -4.84 -3.63 -11.19
CA ILE A 135 -4.29 -3.01 -12.41
C ILE A 135 -4.58 -1.51 -12.44
N THR A 136 -5.83 -1.13 -12.16
CA THR A 136 -6.30 0.26 -12.16
C THR A 136 -5.65 1.08 -11.05
N ALA A 137 -5.48 0.49 -9.86
CA ALA A 137 -4.82 1.16 -8.74
C ALA A 137 -3.32 1.35 -9.00
N LEU A 138 -2.67 0.35 -9.61
CA LEU A 138 -1.27 0.46 -9.99
C LEU A 138 -1.04 1.46 -11.14
N ASN A 139 -2.03 1.69 -12.01
CA ASN A 139 -1.99 2.77 -13.00
C ASN A 139 -2.06 4.16 -12.35
N ALA A 140 -2.83 4.29 -11.27
CA ALA A 140 -2.91 5.53 -10.48
C ALA A 140 -1.67 5.81 -9.64
N ALA A 141 -0.86 4.78 -9.34
CA ALA A 141 0.29 4.87 -8.45
C ALA A 141 1.54 5.46 -9.11
N ASP A 142 2.26 6.29 -8.35
CA ASP A 142 3.59 6.78 -8.69
C ASP A 142 4.68 5.82 -8.19
N TRP A 143 4.43 5.19 -7.03
CA TRP A 143 5.38 4.35 -6.31
C TRP A 143 4.78 2.99 -5.95
N LEU A 144 5.60 1.95 -5.98
CA LEU A 144 5.21 0.59 -5.63
C LEU A 144 6.09 0.02 -4.51
N VAL A 145 5.43 -0.34 -3.40
CA VAL A 145 6.02 -1.07 -2.27
C VAL A 145 5.52 -2.51 -2.34
N VAL A 146 6.43 -3.47 -2.27
CA VAL A 146 6.11 -4.91 -2.37
C VAL A 146 6.46 -5.64 -1.07
N PRO A 147 5.54 -5.78 -0.10
CA PRO A 147 5.79 -6.56 1.11
C PRO A 147 5.85 -8.05 0.78
N THR A 148 6.82 -8.78 1.33
CA THR A 148 6.91 -10.24 1.19
C THR A 148 7.40 -10.89 2.49
N ASP A 149 6.85 -12.05 2.82
CA ASP A 149 7.37 -12.85 3.93
C ASP A 149 8.74 -13.47 3.58
N ALA A 150 9.60 -13.65 4.58
CA ALA A 150 10.93 -14.24 4.44
C ALA A 150 10.91 -15.77 4.24
N THR A 151 10.10 -16.25 3.28
CA THR A 151 9.96 -17.66 2.91
C THR A 151 10.30 -17.90 1.44
N LYS A 152 10.62 -19.15 1.08
CA LYS A 152 10.86 -19.53 -0.34
C LYS A 152 9.66 -19.19 -1.23
N TRP A 153 8.46 -19.36 -0.71
CA TRP A 153 7.21 -18.98 -1.38
C TRP A 153 7.09 -17.46 -1.53
N GLY A 154 7.53 -16.69 -0.54
CA GLY A 154 7.61 -15.23 -0.61
C GLY A 154 8.53 -14.77 -1.75
N ARG A 155 9.76 -15.28 -1.81
CA ARG A 155 10.70 -14.97 -2.92
C ARG A 155 10.15 -15.33 -4.29
N ARG A 156 9.58 -16.53 -4.45
CA ARG A 156 8.89 -16.92 -5.69
C ARG A 156 7.75 -15.95 -6.02
N GLY A 157 7.02 -15.54 -5.00
CA GLY A 157 5.93 -14.58 -5.07
C GLY A 157 6.38 -13.24 -5.68
N VAL A 158 7.47 -12.69 -5.15
CA VAL A 158 8.10 -11.47 -5.68
C VAL A 158 8.47 -11.64 -7.16
N ASN A 159 9.19 -12.71 -7.51
CA ASN A 159 9.65 -12.89 -8.89
C ASN A 159 8.49 -13.01 -9.89
N MET A 160 7.41 -13.70 -9.53
CA MET A 160 6.19 -13.76 -10.35
C MET A 160 5.50 -12.40 -10.48
N PHE A 161 5.41 -11.64 -9.38
CA PHE A 161 4.82 -10.30 -9.39
C PHE A 161 5.60 -9.34 -10.28
N PHE A 162 6.94 -9.35 -10.21
CA PHE A 162 7.79 -8.54 -11.09
C PHE A 162 7.63 -8.95 -12.55
N ALA A 163 7.64 -10.25 -12.87
CA ALA A 163 7.42 -10.73 -14.23
C ALA A 163 6.06 -10.27 -14.79
N TRP A 164 5.00 -10.32 -13.98
CA TRP A 164 3.69 -9.79 -14.35
C TRP A 164 3.70 -8.26 -14.52
N SER A 165 4.35 -7.54 -13.62
CA SER A 165 4.47 -6.08 -13.70
C SER A 165 5.18 -5.63 -14.98
N GLU A 166 6.20 -6.37 -15.43
CA GLU A 166 6.91 -6.10 -16.68
C GLU A 166 6.01 -6.28 -17.91
N VAL A 167 5.10 -7.25 -17.90
CA VAL A 167 4.09 -7.41 -18.96
C VAL A 167 3.18 -6.18 -19.02
N LEU A 168 2.71 -5.69 -17.86
CA LEU A 168 1.86 -4.50 -17.80
C LEU A 168 2.59 -3.21 -18.19
N ARG A 169 3.88 -3.07 -17.83
CA ARG A 169 4.72 -1.94 -18.26
C ARG A 169 4.87 -1.92 -19.78
N LYS A 170 5.16 -3.07 -20.40
CA LYS A 170 5.26 -3.19 -21.86
C LYS A 170 3.94 -2.86 -22.56
N ALA A 171 2.82 -3.19 -21.93
CA ALA A 171 1.49 -2.81 -22.40
C ALA A 171 1.11 -1.35 -22.08
N GLN A 172 2.01 -0.56 -21.47
CA GLN A 172 1.79 0.82 -21.04
C GLN A 172 0.63 1.00 -20.04
N VAL A 173 0.31 -0.06 -19.29
CA VAL A 173 -0.74 -0.05 -18.26
C VAL A 173 -0.15 0.30 -16.89
N LEU A 174 1.10 -0.05 -16.62
CA LEU A 174 1.79 0.22 -15.36
C LEU A 174 2.88 1.27 -15.52
N SER A 175 2.75 2.40 -14.82
CA SER A 175 3.76 3.47 -14.77
C SER A 175 4.48 3.54 -13.41
N ALA A 176 3.84 3.10 -12.32
CA ALA A 176 4.37 3.16 -10.96
C ALA A 176 5.80 2.64 -10.86
N GLU A 177 6.73 3.40 -10.31
CA GLU A 177 8.11 2.97 -10.12
C GLU A 177 8.24 2.10 -8.87
N VAL A 178 9.00 1.00 -8.95
CA VAL A 178 9.23 0.17 -7.77
C VAL A 178 10.15 0.90 -6.79
N LEU A 179 9.59 1.26 -5.64
CA LEU A 179 10.35 1.88 -4.56
C LEU A 179 11.20 0.85 -3.82
N GLY A 180 10.61 -0.34 -3.57
CA GLY A 180 11.34 -1.47 -3.02
C GLY A 180 10.46 -2.64 -2.60
N VAL A 181 11.13 -3.76 -2.32
CA VAL A 181 10.58 -4.96 -1.70
C VAL A 181 10.86 -4.89 -0.21
N LEU A 182 9.81 -4.94 0.60
CA LEU A 182 9.89 -4.91 2.07
C LEU A 182 9.84 -6.35 2.60
N LEU A 183 10.93 -6.80 3.22
CA LEU A 183 10.97 -8.13 3.82
C LEU A 183 10.25 -8.11 5.17
N THR A 184 9.09 -8.74 5.24
CA THR A 184 8.27 -8.89 6.43
C THR A 184 8.45 -10.24 7.09
N LYS A 185 8.08 -10.33 8.37
CA LYS A 185 8.18 -11.56 9.18
C LYS A 185 9.61 -12.13 9.14
N TYR A 186 10.61 -11.25 9.16
CA TYR A 186 12.01 -11.62 9.05
C TYR A 186 12.59 -12.05 10.41
N GLU A 187 13.35 -13.15 10.41
CA GLU A 187 14.04 -13.67 11.58
C GLU A 187 15.55 -13.86 11.26
N PRO A 188 16.44 -12.92 11.63
CA PRO A 188 17.84 -12.92 11.20
C PRO A 188 18.64 -14.14 11.68
N ASN A 189 18.21 -14.74 12.80
CA ASN A 189 18.87 -15.89 13.39
C ASN A 189 18.54 -17.20 12.67
N THR A 190 17.58 -17.19 11.74
CA THR A 190 17.25 -18.40 10.97
C THR A 190 18.04 -18.44 9.68
N ARG A 191 18.59 -19.61 9.35
CA ARG A 191 19.27 -19.83 8.07
C ARG A 191 18.31 -19.61 6.89
N ALA A 192 17.07 -20.08 7.02
CA ALA A 192 16.07 -19.98 5.97
C ALA A 192 15.74 -18.52 5.59
N SER A 193 15.53 -17.62 6.56
CA SER A 193 15.26 -16.22 6.25
C SER A 193 16.48 -15.51 5.63
N ARG A 194 17.70 -15.82 6.09
CA ARG A 194 18.93 -15.28 5.49
C ARG A 194 19.14 -15.74 4.05
N GLU A 195 18.85 -17.01 3.74
CA GLU A 195 18.91 -17.54 2.36
C GLU A 195 17.88 -16.85 1.45
N VAL A 196 16.69 -16.53 1.97
CA VAL A 196 15.66 -15.79 1.21
C VAL A 196 16.12 -14.36 0.93
N LEU A 197 16.66 -13.65 1.93
CA LEU A 197 17.20 -12.29 1.74
C LEU A 197 18.35 -12.27 0.72
N ALA A 198 19.34 -13.14 0.87
CA ALA A 198 20.45 -13.27 -0.07
C ALA A 198 19.95 -13.62 -1.49
N GLY A 199 18.92 -14.45 -1.58
CA GLY A 199 18.27 -14.78 -2.83
C GLY A 199 17.62 -13.59 -3.52
N LEU A 200 16.86 -12.78 -2.78
CA LEU A 200 16.24 -11.56 -3.32
C LEU A 200 17.31 -10.55 -3.78
N GLN A 201 18.41 -10.43 -3.03
CA GLN A 201 19.55 -9.60 -3.43
C GLN A 201 20.18 -10.09 -4.75
N GLN A 202 20.34 -11.40 -4.91
CA GLN A 202 20.85 -12.00 -6.14
C GLN A 202 19.90 -11.83 -7.33
N ASP A 203 18.59 -11.82 -7.09
CA ASP A 203 17.57 -11.56 -8.11
C ASP A 203 17.58 -10.10 -8.60
N GLY A 204 18.33 -9.21 -7.92
CA GLY A 204 18.50 -7.82 -8.32
C GLY A 204 17.26 -6.95 -8.05
N VAL A 205 16.31 -7.42 -7.24
CA VAL A 205 15.13 -6.63 -6.88
C VAL A 205 15.55 -5.48 -5.95
N PRO A 206 14.95 -4.28 -6.08
CA PRO A 206 15.23 -3.19 -5.17
C PRO A 206 14.71 -3.57 -3.78
N LEU A 207 15.58 -3.70 -2.78
CA LEU A 207 15.20 -4.05 -1.41
C LEU A 207 15.28 -2.81 -0.52
N PHE A 208 14.29 -2.66 0.35
CA PHE A 208 14.44 -1.76 1.50
C PHE A 208 15.54 -2.29 2.43
N LYS A 209 16.31 -1.39 3.02
CA LYS A 209 17.28 -1.70 4.08
C LYS A 209 16.54 -2.16 5.34
N THR A 210 15.39 -1.56 5.61
CA THR A 210 14.55 -1.91 6.75
C THR A 210 13.86 -3.26 6.51
N THR A 211 13.82 -4.10 7.56
CA THR A 211 13.08 -5.37 7.58
C THR A 211 12.09 -5.37 8.74
N ILE A 212 10.91 -5.97 8.55
CA ILE A 212 9.91 -6.07 9.62
C ILE A 212 10.08 -7.40 10.36
N PRO A 213 10.33 -7.39 11.69
CA PRO A 213 10.56 -8.60 12.45
C PRO A 213 9.27 -9.45 12.53
N LYS A 214 9.44 -10.77 12.63
CA LYS A 214 8.31 -11.66 12.93
C LYS A 214 7.92 -11.54 14.40
N ARG A 215 6.69 -11.09 14.67
CA ARG A 215 6.14 -10.98 16.02
C ARG A 215 4.72 -11.54 16.05
N THR A 216 4.42 -12.34 17.07
CA THR A 216 3.03 -12.74 17.40
C THR A 216 2.18 -11.54 17.80
N ALA A 217 2.82 -10.46 18.23
CA ALA A 217 2.17 -9.20 18.57
C ALA A 217 1.45 -8.55 17.39
N ALA A 218 1.82 -8.84 16.14
CA ALA A 218 1.11 -8.29 14.98
C ALA A 218 -0.38 -8.63 14.98
N GLU A 219 -0.73 -9.88 15.31
CA GLU A 219 -2.14 -10.30 15.41
C GLU A 219 -2.86 -9.60 16.57
N ARG A 220 -2.19 -9.44 17.71
CA ARG A 220 -2.73 -8.71 18.87
C ARG A 220 -2.94 -7.23 18.56
N MET A 221 -2.03 -6.61 17.81
CA MET A 221 -2.18 -5.23 17.36
C MET A 221 -3.39 -5.09 16.43
N ILE A 222 -3.55 -6.00 15.47
CA ILE A 222 -4.73 -6.01 14.58
C ILE A 222 -6.02 -6.19 15.40
N SER A 223 -6.08 -7.17 16.30
CA SER A 223 -7.27 -7.41 17.14
C SER A 223 -7.57 -6.27 18.11
N GLY A 224 -6.54 -5.60 18.62
CA GLY A 224 -6.65 -4.44 19.49
C GLY A 224 -6.78 -3.12 18.72
N LEU A 225 -6.84 -3.15 17.39
CA LEU A 225 -6.90 -1.98 16.51
C LEU A 225 -5.75 -0.98 16.74
N ASN A 226 -4.61 -1.49 17.20
CA ASN A 226 -3.43 -0.71 17.53
C ASN A 226 -2.58 -0.49 16.27
N VAL A 227 -2.23 0.76 16.01
CA VAL A 227 -1.31 1.17 14.95
C VAL A 227 0.01 1.62 15.55
N ILE A 228 0.99 1.91 14.70
CA ILE A 228 2.32 2.30 15.18
C ILE A 228 2.25 3.54 16.06
N GLY A 229 2.89 3.43 17.23
CA GLY A 229 2.99 4.47 18.25
C GLY A 229 1.71 4.72 19.06
N ASP A 230 0.74 3.81 19.04
CA ASP A 230 -0.19 3.67 20.17
C ASP A 230 0.55 3.07 21.38
N SER A 231 0.02 3.31 22.59
CA SER A 231 0.66 2.83 23.83
C SER A 231 0.75 1.31 23.93
N GLU A 232 -0.20 0.59 23.31
CA GLU A 232 -0.25 -0.88 23.31
C GLU A 232 0.43 -1.50 22.07
N ALA A 233 1.01 -0.68 21.19
CA ALA A 233 1.75 -1.15 20.03
C ALA A 233 3.02 -1.91 20.46
N ASP A 234 3.34 -2.99 19.76
CA ASP A 234 4.60 -3.71 19.96
C ASP A 234 5.78 -2.79 19.59
N PRO A 235 6.73 -2.55 20.52
CA PRO A 235 7.78 -1.55 20.30
C PRO A 235 8.69 -1.92 19.14
N ASP A 236 8.99 -3.22 18.96
CA ASP A 236 9.88 -3.68 17.90
C ASP A 236 9.23 -3.54 16.51
N LEU A 237 7.91 -3.78 16.39
CA LEU A 237 7.17 -3.50 15.17
C LEU A 237 7.04 -1.99 14.91
N ALA A 238 6.72 -1.21 15.94
CA ALA A 238 6.56 0.24 15.82
C ALA A 238 7.86 0.91 15.35
N GLU A 239 8.99 0.54 15.94
CA GLU A 239 10.32 1.02 15.54
C GLU A 239 10.65 0.60 14.10
N ALA A 240 10.45 -0.67 13.75
CA ALA A 240 10.74 -1.17 12.40
C ALA A 240 9.91 -0.45 11.33
N TYR A 241 8.61 -0.22 11.56
CA TYR A 241 7.77 0.51 10.61
C TYR A 241 8.09 2.01 10.60
N ALA A 242 8.50 2.62 11.72
CA ALA A 242 8.96 4.01 11.72
C ALA A 242 10.22 4.19 10.86
N HIS A 243 11.20 3.29 10.99
CA HIS A 243 12.39 3.28 10.12
C HIS A 243 12.03 3.07 8.65
N PHE A 244 11.10 2.15 8.37
CA PHE A 244 10.61 1.90 7.02
C PHE A 244 9.95 3.15 6.42
N THR A 245 9.11 3.85 7.18
CA THR A 245 8.48 5.10 6.74
C THR A 245 9.52 6.17 6.42
N VAL A 246 10.52 6.37 7.29
CA VAL A 246 11.60 7.33 7.03
C VAL A 246 12.37 6.98 5.76
N GLU A 247 12.63 5.69 5.53
CA GLU A 247 13.27 5.20 4.31
C GLU A 247 12.43 5.50 3.05
N VAL A 248 11.11 5.25 3.10
CA VAL A 248 10.17 5.59 2.02
C VAL A 248 10.17 7.09 1.72
N MET A 249 10.03 7.93 2.74
CA MET A 249 10.04 9.39 2.60
C MET A 249 11.35 9.90 1.97
N THR A 250 12.48 9.32 2.40
CA THR A 250 13.80 9.66 1.87
C THR A 250 13.91 9.32 0.38
N LEU A 251 13.54 8.09 0.00
CA LEU A 251 13.62 7.64 -1.39
C LEU A 251 12.70 8.43 -2.32
N ILE A 252 11.48 8.75 -1.88
CA ILE A 252 10.54 9.59 -2.64
C ILE A 252 11.15 10.98 -2.88
N ASN A 253 11.71 11.61 -1.83
CA ASN A 253 12.33 12.92 -1.95
C ASN A 253 13.55 12.91 -2.87
N GLU A 254 14.41 11.89 -2.80
CA GLU A 254 15.55 11.73 -3.70
C GLU A 254 15.10 11.59 -5.16
N LYS A 255 14.08 10.77 -5.43
CA LYS A 255 13.57 10.58 -6.80
C LYS A 255 12.85 11.83 -7.34
N ARG A 256 12.14 12.58 -6.50
CA ARG A 256 11.57 13.91 -6.86
C ARG A 256 12.67 14.86 -7.33
N GLN A 257 13.79 14.93 -6.61
CA GLN A 257 14.93 15.79 -6.99
C GLN A 257 15.57 15.35 -8.31
N GLN A 258 15.67 14.05 -8.56
CA GLN A 258 16.21 13.53 -9.82
C GLN A 258 15.31 13.84 -11.02
N LYS A 259 13.99 13.73 -10.88
CA LYS A 259 13.01 14.08 -11.93
C LYS A 259 13.03 15.58 -12.25
N GLY A 260 13.11 16.43 -11.23
CA GLY A 260 13.20 17.88 -11.39
C GLY A 260 14.48 18.34 -12.12
N LYS A 261 15.60 17.65 -11.93
CA LYS A 261 16.87 17.94 -12.64
C LYS A 261 16.89 17.54 -14.11
N HIS A 262 16.03 16.60 -14.53
CA HIS A 262 15.96 16.18 -15.95
C HIS A 262 15.03 17.05 -16.80
N HIS A 263 14.25 17.95 -16.18
CA HIS A 263 13.29 18.84 -16.85
C HIS A 263 13.73 20.31 -16.83
N ALA A 264 14.93 20.61 -16.30
CA ALA A 264 15.55 21.94 -16.26
C ALA A 264 16.79 21.94 -17.16
#